data_AF-A0A0N5DCJ2-F1
#
_entry.id   AF-A0A0N5DCJ2-F1
#
_cell.length_a   1.000
_cell.length_b   1.000
_cell.length_c   1.000
_cell.angle_alpha   90.00
_cell.angle_beta   90.00
_cell.angle_gamma   90.00
#
_symmetry.space_group_name_H-M   'P 1'
#
loop_
_entity.id
_entity.type
_entity.pdbx_description
1 polymer ?
#
loop_
_entity_poly.entity_id
_entity_poly.type
_entity_poly.pdbx_seq_one_letter_code
_entity_poly.pdbx_strand_id
1 'polypeptide(L)'
;MNEEYRLPYFHGALLDEDANKLLINEGDFLLQSKCVANRTSKKIVLAVKSGTKILRIDIQKINEKCQIFNRTFVNIEAMISYYKVNRLECTSGEKVRLKRAIAKGKFQLNHSDIKIIKKIGCGAYGTVYKGLLLRNLAPVAVKRIDCYDKTEKGLIDLMKEARVMQLYDHINVVKFFGFIVDRAPYLLVMEYCKVNTEKIY
;
A
#
# COMPACT_ATOMS: atom_id res chain seq x y z
N MET A 1 5.12 15.68 6.73
CA MET A 1 4.87 14.24 6.48
C MET A 1 3.57 14.18 5.69
N ASN A 2 3.52 13.48 4.55
CA ASN A 2 2.33 13.57 3.70
C ASN A 2 1.10 12.97 4.41
N GLU A 3 0.03 13.74 4.48
CA GLU A 3 -1.17 13.41 5.25
C GLU A 3 -1.92 12.19 4.69
N GLU A 4 -1.80 11.91 3.39
CA GLU A 4 -2.48 10.79 2.74
C GLU A 4 -2.13 9.43 3.33
N TYR A 5 -0.92 9.26 3.90
CA TYR A 5 -0.50 7.99 4.50
C TYR A 5 -1.34 7.59 5.71
N ARG A 6 -2.01 8.57 6.33
CA ARG A 6 -2.91 8.36 7.48
C ARG A 6 -4.33 7.99 7.06
N LEU A 7 -4.68 8.16 5.78
CA LEU A 7 -6.02 7.85 5.30
C LEU A 7 -6.23 6.32 5.31
N PRO A 8 -7.33 5.82 5.90
CA PRO A 8 -7.58 4.38 6.01
C PRO A 8 -7.81 3.70 4.66
N TYR A 9 -8.17 4.48 3.64
CA TYR A 9 -8.41 4.07 2.26
C TYR A 9 -7.27 4.45 1.29
N PHE A 10 -6.09 4.83 1.82
CA PHE A 10 -4.90 5.02 1.00
C PHE A 10 -4.07 3.74 0.97
N HIS A 11 -4.19 2.97 -0.11
CA HIS A 11 -3.54 1.67 -0.26
C HIS A 11 -2.09 1.75 -0.76
N GLY A 12 -1.52 2.94 -0.92
CA GLY A 12 -0.16 3.10 -1.41
C GLY A 12 0.03 2.47 -2.78
N ALA A 13 1.14 1.78 -3.00
CA ALA A 13 1.47 1.13 -4.25
C ALA A 13 0.77 -0.23 -4.47
N LEU A 14 -0.45 -0.42 -3.94
CA LEU A 14 -1.22 -1.63 -4.24
C LEU A 14 -1.39 -1.79 -5.76
N LEU A 15 -1.21 -3.00 -6.28
CA LEU A 15 -1.34 -3.29 -7.71
C LEU A 15 -2.79 -3.16 -8.16
N ASP A 16 -3.00 -2.81 -9.44
CA ASP A 16 -4.34 -2.64 -10.00
C ASP A 16 -5.18 -3.90 -9.93
N GLU A 17 -4.56 -5.05 -10.17
CA GLU A 17 -5.21 -6.37 -10.07
C GLU A 17 -5.81 -6.60 -8.68
N ASP A 18 -5.07 -6.24 -7.63
CA ASP A 18 -5.51 -6.42 -6.24
C ASP A 18 -6.54 -5.36 -5.84
N ALA A 19 -6.33 -4.10 -6.24
CA ALA A 19 -7.32 -3.04 -6.03
C ALA A 19 -8.66 -3.35 -6.71
N ASN A 20 -8.64 -3.92 -7.92
CA ASN A 20 -9.86 -4.27 -8.65
C ASN A 20 -10.72 -5.30 -7.91
N LYS A 21 -10.10 -6.26 -7.21
CA LYS A 21 -10.80 -7.26 -6.40
C LYS A 21 -11.51 -6.66 -5.18
N LEU A 22 -11.06 -5.50 -4.72
CA LEU A 22 -11.64 -4.79 -3.57
C LEU A 22 -12.81 -3.88 -3.94
N LEU A 23 -12.88 -3.43 -5.19
CA LEU A 23 -13.85 -2.46 -5.70
C LEU A 23 -15.04 -3.18 -6.35
N ILE A 24 -16.01 -3.56 -5.51
CA ILE A 24 -17.10 -4.46 -5.93
C ILE A 24 -18.37 -3.66 -6.27
N ASN A 25 -18.80 -2.78 -5.36
CA ASN A 25 -20.07 -2.07 -5.45
C ASN A 25 -19.93 -0.70 -6.11
N GLU A 26 -21.00 -0.23 -6.76
CA GLU A 26 -21.05 1.10 -7.37
C GLU A 26 -20.67 2.21 -6.39
N GLY A 27 -19.62 2.97 -6.71
CA GLY A 27 -19.09 4.04 -5.87
C GLY A 27 -18.17 3.57 -4.74
N ASP A 28 -17.81 2.29 -4.67
CA ASP A 28 -16.64 1.84 -3.91
C ASP A 28 -15.41 2.56 -4.44
N PHE A 29 -14.55 3.05 -3.55
CA PHE A 29 -13.34 3.75 -3.96
C PHE A 29 -12.17 3.53 -3.01
N LEU A 30 -10.96 3.72 -3.53
CA LEU A 30 -9.71 3.73 -2.78
C LEU A 30 -8.68 4.64 -3.45
N LEU A 31 -7.61 4.98 -2.72
CA LEU A 31 -6.49 5.75 -3.25
C LEU A 31 -5.25 4.87 -3.41
N GLN A 32 -4.57 4.99 -4.54
CA GLN A 32 -3.28 4.36 -4.83
C GLN A 32 -2.20 5.42 -5.05
N SER A 33 -0.94 5.02 -4.92
CA SER A 33 0.22 5.78 -5.34
C SER A 33 0.90 5.04 -6.49
N LYS A 34 1.06 5.70 -7.63
CA LYS A 34 1.72 5.15 -8.82
C LYS A 34 3.07 5.84 -9.04
N CYS A 35 4.10 5.03 -9.31
CA CYS A 35 5.37 5.55 -9.79
C CYS A 35 5.23 5.97 -11.25
N VAL A 36 5.70 7.16 -11.59
CA VAL A 36 5.74 7.64 -12.97
C VAL A 36 7.15 7.43 -13.50
N ALA A 37 7.30 6.68 -14.59
CA ALA A 37 8.58 6.53 -15.27
C ALA A 37 9.14 7.93 -15.60
N ASN A 38 10.42 8.16 -15.28
CA ASN A 38 11.17 9.40 -15.50
C ASN A 38 10.93 10.58 -14.54
N ARG A 39 10.15 10.43 -13.45
CA ARG A 39 10.11 11.44 -12.37
C ARG A 39 10.24 10.79 -10.99
N THR A 40 10.95 11.44 -10.09
CA THR A 40 10.93 11.14 -8.64
C THR A 40 9.55 11.39 -8.01
N SER A 41 8.62 12.03 -8.73
CA SER A 41 7.28 12.36 -8.26
C SER A 41 6.32 11.18 -8.40
N LYS A 42 5.77 10.73 -7.27
CA LYS A 42 4.65 9.79 -7.22
C LYS A 42 3.34 10.52 -7.53
N LYS A 43 2.44 9.89 -8.29
CA LYS A 43 1.08 10.37 -8.50
C LYS A 43 0.11 9.63 -7.59
N ILE A 44 -0.85 10.34 -7.02
CA ILE A 44 -1.97 9.73 -6.31
C ILE A 44 -3.05 9.44 -7.35
N VAL A 45 -3.68 8.27 -7.28
CA VAL A 45 -4.75 7.85 -8.18
C VAL A 45 -5.97 7.49 -7.35
N LEU A 46 -7.12 8.08 -7.68
CA LEU A 46 -8.42 7.66 -7.19
C LEU A 46 -8.95 6.55 -8.08
N ALA A 47 -9.09 5.35 -7.53
CA ALA A 47 -9.77 4.23 -8.16
C ALA A 47 -11.20 4.16 -7.64
N VAL A 48 -12.20 4.17 -8.52
CA VAL A 48 -13.62 4.11 -8.16
C VAL A 48 -14.38 3.15 -9.08
N LYS A 49 -15.24 2.31 -8.49
CA LYS A 49 -16.13 1.41 -9.22
C LYS A 49 -17.29 2.19 -9.85
N SER A 50 -17.45 2.07 -11.16
CA SER A 50 -18.53 2.70 -11.94
C SER A 50 -19.06 1.72 -12.99
N GLY A 51 -20.26 1.19 -12.76
CA GLY A 51 -20.87 0.13 -13.55
C GLY A 51 -19.95 -1.09 -13.64
N THR A 52 -19.65 -1.53 -14.86
CA THR A 52 -18.76 -2.66 -15.12
C THR A 52 -17.27 -2.29 -15.03
N LYS A 53 -16.92 -1.01 -15.02
CA LYS A 53 -15.54 -0.53 -15.08
C LYS A 53 -15.04 -0.02 -13.73
N ILE A 54 -13.72 0.16 -13.64
CA ILE A 54 -13.07 0.89 -12.55
C ILE A 54 -12.38 2.10 -13.17
N LEU A 55 -12.84 3.29 -12.79
CA LEU A 55 -12.28 4.55 -13.22
C LEU A 55 -11.05 4.84 -12.37
N ARG A 56 -9.95 5.24 -13.02
CA ARG A 56 -8.69 5.63 -12.37
C ARG A 56 -8.37 7.06 -12.74
N ILE A 57 -8.32 7.92 -11.74
CA ILE A 57 -8.24 9.36 -11.94
C ILE A 57 -7.01 9.89 -11.22
N ASP A 58 -6.11 10.51 -11.98
CA ASP A 58 -4.92 11.14 -11.45
C ASP A 58 -5.30 12.34 -10.57
N ILE A 59 -4.75 12.36 -9.36
CA ILE A 59 -4.79 13.46 -8.42
C ILE A 59 -3.41 14.12 -8.42
N GLN A 60 -3.37 15.39 -8.79
CA GLN A 60 -2.16 16.20 -8.73
C GLN A 60 -2.07 16.90 -7.38
N LYS A 61 -0.88 16.90 -6.79
CA LYS A 61 -0.58 17.64 -5.57
C LYS A 61 0.27 18.85 -5.93
N ILE A 62 -0.24 20.05 -5.67
CA ILE A 62 0.45 21.33 -5.93
C ILE A 62 0.29 22.21 -4.68
N ASN A 63 1.40 22.59 -4.04
CA ASN A 63 1.42 23.43 -2.83
C ASN A 63 0.46 22.91 -1.75
N GLU A 64 0.57 21.64 -1.37
CA GLU A 64 -0.31 20.89 -0.45
C GLU A 64 -1.78 20.72 -0.89
N LYS A 65 -2.26 21.54 -1.82
CA LYS A 65 -3.59 21.43 -2.43
C LYS A 65 -3.69 20.24 -3.37
N CYS A 66 -4.90 19.72 -3.48
CA CYS A 66 -5.26 18.59 -4.32
C CYS A 66 -6.00 19.09 -5.56
N GLN A 67 -5.50 18.75 -6.75
CA GLN A 67 -6.17 19.05 -8.01
C GLN A 67 -6.62 17.76 -8.68
N ILE A 68 -7.87 17.78 -9.13
CA ILE A 68 -8.50 16.69 -9.86
C ILE A 68 -9.42 17.30 -10.92
N PHE A 69 -9.24 16.88 -12.18
CA PHE A 69 -9.82 17.57 -13.34
C PHE A 69 -9.58 19.08 -13.27
N ASN A 70 -10.63 19.90 -13.36
CA ASN A 70 -10.57 21.36 -13.32
C ASN A 70 -10.89 21.95 -11.94
N ARG A 71 -10.78 21.16 -10.86
CA ARG A 71 -11.08 21.61 -9.49
C ARG A 71 -9.86 21.50 -8.59
N THR A 72 -9.71 22.49 -7.72
CA THR A 72 -8.69 22.52 -6.67
C THR A 72 -9.37 22.43 -5.32
N PHE A 73 -8.83 21.58 -4.44
CA PHE A 73 -9.29 21.34 -3.08
C PHE A 73 -8.14 21.58 -2.10
N VAL A 74 -8.48 21.99 -0.88
CA VAL A 74 -7.48 22.23 0.17
C VAL A 74 -6.69 20.97 0.52
N ASN A 75 -7.33 19.80 0.52
CA ASN A 75 -6.71 18.50 0.74
C ASN A 75 -7.56 17.38 0.11
N ILE A 76 -7.11 16.13 0.27
CA ILE A 76 -7.80 14.95 -0.28
C ILE A 76 -9.14 14.71 0.41
N GLU A 77 -9.25 14.92 1.73
CA GLU A 77 -10.50 14.68 2.46
C GLU A 77 -11.62 15.63 2.03
N ALA A 78 -11.30 16.91 1.79
CA ALA A 78 -12.23 17.88 1.23
C ALA A 78 -12.69 17.48 -0.17
N MET A 79 -11.76 17.01 -1.01
CA MET A 79 -12.09 16.46 -2.34
C MET A 79 -13.04 15.26 -2.24
N ILE A 80 -12.74 14.29 -1.37
CA ILE A 80 -13.60 13.11 -1.15
C ILE A 80 -14.98 13.53 -0.67
N SER A 81 -15.06 14.44 0.30
CA SER A 81 -16.32 14.95 0.84
C SER A 81 -17.17 15.63 -0.22
N TYR A 82 -16.54 16.41 -1.11
CA TYR A 82 -17.21 17.04 -2.24
C TYR A 82 -17.82 15.99 -3.20
N TYR A 83 -17.05 14.97 -3.60
CA TYR A 83 -17.51 13.94 -4.55
C TYR A 83 -18.36 12.82 -3.93
N LYS A 84 -18.57 12.83 -2.60
CA LYS A 84 -19.65 12.07 -1.97
C LYS A 84 -21.03 12.64 -2.31
N VAL A 85 -21.13 13.96 -2.43
CA VAL A 85 -22.38 14.68 -2.74
C VAL A 85 -22.51 14.91 -4.25
N ASN A 86 -21.42 15.35 -4.89
CA ASN A 86 -21.40 15.72 -6.30
C ASN A 86 -20.94 14.56 -7.17
N ARG A 87 -21.53 14.43 -8.36
CA ARG A 87 -21.08 13.44 -9.34
C ARG A 87 -19.71 13.84 -9.87
N LEU A 88 -18.80 12.89 -9.87
CA LEU A 88 -17.56 12.93 -10.61
C LEU A 88 -17.88 12.59 -12.06
N GLU A 89 -17.59 13.53 -12.96
CA GLU A 89 -17.81 13.36 -14.39
C GLU A 89 -16.45 13.21 -15.07
N CYS A 90 -16.18 12.00 -15.60
CA CYS A 90 -14.96 11.73 -16.34
C CYS A 90 -15.07 12.27 -17.77
N THR A 91 -13.92 12.53 -18.41
CA THR A 91 -13.84 12.97 -19.81
C THR A 91 -14.53 11.99 -20.78
N SER A 92 -14.58 10.71 -20.42
CA SER A 92 -15.25 9.64 -21.16
C SER A 92 -16.77 9.57 -20.93
N GLY A 93 -17.33 10.47 -20.13
CA GLY A 93 -18.78 10.63 -19.91
C GLY A 93 -19.35 9.86 -18.72
N GLU A 94 -18.58 8.96 -18.08
CA GLU A 94 -19.02 8.27 -16.87
C GLU A 94 -19.28 9.26 -15.73
N LYS A 95 -20.42 9.07 -15.04
CA LYS A 95 -20.83 9.88 -13.90
C LYS A 95 -21.00 9.00 -12.67
N VAL A 96 -20.14 9.17 -11.68
CA VAL A 96 -20.13 8.35 -10.45
C VAL A 96 -20.06 9.22 -9.20
N ARG A 97 -20.68 8.79 -8.10
CA ARG A 97 -20.47 9.39 -6.77
C ARG A 97 -19.60 8.48 -5.93
N LEU A 98 -18.73 9.07 -5.11
CA LEU A 98 -18.00 8.32 -4.10
C LEU A 98 -18.98 7.92 -2.99
N LYS A 99 -19.04 6.64 -2.66
CA LYS A 99 -19.95 6.14 -1.61
C LYS A 99 -19.16 5.55 -0.47
N ARG A 100 -18.48 4.43 -0.72
CA ARG A 100 -17.80 3.65 0.31
C ARG A 100 -16.29 3.69 0.09
N ALA A 101 -15.59 4.24 1.07
CA ALA A 101 -14.13 4.18 1.11
C ALA A 101 -13.72 2.76 1.52
N ILE A 102 -12.94 2.09 0.68
CA ILE A 102 -12.44 0.75 0.99
C ILE A 102 -11.21 0.90 1.88
N ALA A 103 -11.28 0.31 3.08
CA ALA A 103 -10.17 0.32 4.02
C ALA A 103 -9.13 -0.74 3.68
N LYS A 104 -7.90 -0.55 4.19
CA LYS A 104 -6.83 -1.55 4.16
C LYS A 104 -7.28 -2.88 4.76
N GLY A 105 -6.86 -3.97 4.11
CA GLY A 105 -7.05 -5.32 4.64
C GLY A 105 -6.12 -5.64 5.81
N LYS A 106 -6.41 -6.74 6.52
CA LYS A 106 -5.68 -7.15 7.75
C LYS A 106 -4.16 -7.33 7.59
N PHE A 107 -3.70 -7.66 6.38
CA PHE A 107 -2.28 -7.87 6.07
C PHE A 107 -1.59 -6.61 5.51
N GLN A 108 -2.33 -5.54 5.25
CA GLN A 108 -1.77 -4.32 4.71
C GLN A 108 -1.40 -3.36 5.85
N LEU A 109 -0.11 -3.35 6.17
CA LEU A 109 0.49 -2.52 7.21
C LEU A 109 1.05 -1.22 6.63
N ASN A 110 1.28 -0.25 7.50
CA ASN A 110 2.02 0.98 7.22
C ASN A 110 3.44 0.90 7.79
N HIS A 111 4.34 1.72 7.25
CA HIS A 111 5.64 1.94 7.90
C HIS A 111 5.52 2.43 9.35
N SER A 112 4.45 3.16 9.68
CA SER A 112 4.18 3.62 11.05
C SER A 112 3.86 2.48 12.02
N ASP A 113 3.56 1.28 11.53
CA ASP A 113 3.16 0.15 12.37
C ASP A 113 4.36 -0.65 12.84
N ILE A 114 5.56 -0.36 12.32
CA ILE A 114 6.79 -1.07 12.65
C ILE A 114 7.92 -0.12 13.04
N LYS A 115 8.86 -0.63 13.84
CA LYS A 115 10.16 0.00 14.10
C LYS A 115 11.26 -0.94 13.62
N ILE A 116 12.04 -0.50 12.63
CA ILE A 116 13.23 -1.22 12.17
C ILE A 116 14.36 -0.97 13.19
N ILE A 117 15.07 -2.03 13.60
CA ILE A 117 16.10 -1.97 14.65
C ILE A 117 17.50 -2.15 14.06
N LYS A 118 17.77 -3.32 13.45
CA LYS A 118 19.11 -3.63 12.91
C LYS A 118 19.03 -4.58 11.73
N LYS A 119 19.97 -4.47 10.80
CA LYS A 119 20.16 -5.47 9.74
C LYS A 119 20.57 -6.81 10.38
N ILE A 120 19.96 -7.90 9.93
CA ILE A 120 20.25 -9.26 10.40
C ILE A 120 20.67 -10.22 9.29
N GLY A 121 20.45 -9.86 8.03
CA GLY A 121 20.86 -10.69 6.90
C GLY A 121 20.81 -9.94 5.57
N CYS A 122 21.52 -10.46 4.58
CA CYS A 122 21.53 -9.97 3.20
C CYS A 122 21.76 -11.18 2.30
N GLY A 123 20.98 -11.33 1.23
CA GLY A 123 21.17 -12.41 0.27
C GLY A 123 20.54 -12.08 -1.07
N ALA A 124 20.46 -13.08 -1.96
CA ALA A 124 19.89 -12.93 -3.30
C ALA A 124 18.44 -12.42 -3.29
N TYR A 125 17.70 -12.66 -2.20
CA TYR A 125 16.30 -12.29 -2.03
C TYR A 125 16.09 -10.94 -1.32
N GLY A 126 17.17 -10.18 -1.10
CA GLY A 126 17.15 -8.86 -0.46
C GLY A 126 17.73 -8.81 0.95
N THR A 127 17.51 -7.67 1.62
CA THR A 127 18.03 -7.39 2.95
C THR A 127 16.97 -7.62 4.01
N VAL A 128 17.33 -8.34 5.08
CA VAL A 128 16.44 -8.62 6.21
C VAL A 128 16.90 -7.82 7.43
N TYR A 129 15.94 -7.19 8.10
CA TYR A 129 16.13 -6.44 9.32
C TYR A 129 15.34 -7.07 10.47
N LYS A 130 15.87 -7.01 11.68
CA LYS A 130 15.08 -7.18 12.90
C LYS A 130 14.31 -5.89 13.15
N GLY A 131 13.06 -6.00 13.57
CA GLY A 131 12.22 -4.89 13.97
C GLY A 131 11.25 -5.26 15.09
N LEU A 132 10.34 -4.33 15.38
CA LEU A 132 9.20 -4.51 16.29
C LEU A 132 7.91 -4.12 15.57
N LEU A 133 6.87 -4.91 15.77
CA LEU A 133 5.51 -4.54 15.40
C LEU A 133 4.90 -3.74 16.55
N LEU A 134 4.58 -2.47 16.31
CA LEU A 134 4.29 -1.52 17.39
C LEU A 134 2.98 -1.79 18.13
N ARG A 135 2.00 -2.42 17.47
CA ARG A 135 0.69 -2.70 18.09
C ARG A 135 0.76 -3.63 19.31
N ASN A 136 1.77 -4.49 19.38
CA ASN A 136 1.93 -5.48 20.44
C ASN A 136 3.40 -5.71 20.86
N LEU A 137 4.31 -4.86 20.40
CA LEU A 137 5.75 -4.95 20.64
C LEU A 137 6.37 -6.31 20.25
N ALA A 138 5.75 -7.05 19.33
CA ALA A 138 6.26 -8.34 18.89
C ALA A 138 7.54 -8.18 18.06
N PRO A 139 8.60 -8.97 18.30
CA PRO A 139 9.79 -8.97 17.46
C PRO A 139 9.44 -9.53 16.06
N VAL A 140 9.89 -8.84 15.02
CA VAL A 140 9.61 -9.19 13.62
C VAL A 140 10.87 -9.21 12.77
N ALA A 141 10.86 -10.06 11.74
CA ALA A 141 11.76 -9.97 10.61
C ALA A 141 11.10 -9.11 9.53
N VAL A 142 11.80 -8.08 9.08
CA VAL A 142 11.37 -7.15 8.03
C VAL A 142 12.24 -7.37 6.81
N LYS A 143 11.69 -8.01 5.79
CA LYS A 143 12.39 -8.26 4.53
C LYS A 143 12.12 -7.08 3.60
N ARG A 144 13.20 -6.41 3.20
CA ARG A 144 13.20 -5.40 2.15
C ARG A 144 13.63 -6.06 0.86
N ILE A 145 12.80 -6.00 -0.17
CA ILE A 145 13.22 -6.43 -1.49
C ILE A 145 14.10 -5.34 -2.08
N ASP A 146 15.38 -5.66 -2.26
CA ASP A 146 16.38 -4.76 -2.82
C ASP A 146 16.18 -4.70 -4.33
N CYS A 147 15.27 -3.86 -4.75
CA CYS A 147 15.06 -3.54 -6.15
C CYS A 147 16.12 -2.51 -6.50
N TYR A 148 17.17 -2.90 -7.23
CA TYR A 148 18.24 -1.99 -7.67
C TYR A 148 17.66 -0.74 -8.35
N ASP A 149 16.57 -0.94 -9.08
CA ASP A 149 15.68 0.11 -9.52
C ASP A 149 14.41 0.05 -8.68
N LYS A 150 13.94 1.20 -8.16
CA LYS A 150 12.65 1.37 -7.43
C LYS A 150 11.44 1.12 -8.36
N THR A 151 11.43 -0.04 -9.01
CA THR A 151 10.61 -0.41 -10.16
C THR A 151 9.35 -1.14 -9.75
N GLU A 152 8.37 -1.08 -10.64
CA GLU A 152 7.16 -1.87 -10.61
C GLU A 152 7.45 -3.38 -10.49
N LYS A 153 8.55 -3.88 -11.08
CA LYS A 153 8.95 -5.29 -11.00
C LYS A 153 9.19 -5.75 -9.57
N GLY A 154 9.94 -4.98 -8.78
CA GLY A 154 10.23 -5.36 -7.39
C GLY A 154 9.00 -5.36 -6.49
N LEU A 155 8.04 -4.46 -6.75
CA LEU A 155 6.73 -4.47 -6.12
C LEU A 155 5.92 -5.72 -6.51
N ILE A 156 5.93 -6.11 -7.79
CA ILE A 156 5.26 -7.33 -8.27
C ILE A 156 5.83 -8.57 -7.56
N ASP A 157 7.15 -8.70 -7.48
CA ASP A 157 7.80 -9.84 -6.84
C ASP A 157 7.49 -9.88 -5.33
N LEU A 158 7.46 -8.72 -4.67
CA LEU A 158 7.01 -8.60 -3.27
C LEU A 158 5.57 -9.08 -3.09
N MET A 159 4.66 -8.65 -3.96
CA MET A 159 3.26 -9.02 -3.88
C MET A 159 3.03 -10.50 -4.18
N LYS A 160 3.82 -11.11 -5.07
CA LYS A 160 3.81 -12.57 -5.27
C LYS A 160 4.19 -13.32 -4.01
N GLU A 161 5.29 -12.93 -3.35
CA GLU A 161 5.72 -13.54 -2.09
C GLU A 161 4.65 -13.36 -1.00
N ALA A 162 4.12 -12.14 -0.85
CA ALA A 162 3.06 -11.84 0.11
C ALA A 162 1.80 -12.70 -0.13
N ARG A 163 1.40 -12.96 -1.37
CA ARG A 163 0.24 -13.81 -1.70
C ARG A 163 0.48 -15.26 -1.28
N VAL A 164 1.67 -15.79 -1.55
CA VAL A 164 2.04 -17.16 -1.13
C VAL A 164 2.04 -17.27 0.39
N MET A 165 2.66 -16.32 1.09
CA MET A 165 2.72 -16.34 2.56
C MET A 165 1.35 -16.23 3.24
N GLN A 166 0.37 -15.56 2.62
CA GLN A 166 -0.99 -15.46 3.15
C GLN A 166 -1.76 -16.79 3.16
N LEU A 167 -1.30 -17.79 2.41
CA LEU A 167 -1.97 -19.10 2.31
C LEU A 167 -1.57 -20.06 3.44
N TYR A 168 -0.51 -19.76 4.19
CA TYR A 168 0.03 -20.66 5.20
C TYR A 168 -0.18 -20.10 6.61
N ASP A 169 -0.76 -20.90 7.48
CA ASP A 169 -0.81 -20.69 8.93
C ASP A 169 -0.57 -22.03 9.62
N HIS A 170 0.69 -22.32 9.94
CA HIS A 170 1.11 -23.61 10.47
C HIS A 170 2.30 -23.44 11.41
N ILE A 171 2.37 -24.25 12.46
CA ILE A 171 3.41 -24.15 13.52
C ILE A 171 4.86 -24.26 12.98
N ASN A 172 5.05 -24.98 11.88
CA ASN A 172 6.35 -25.17 11.24
C ASN A 172 6.61 -24.21 10.06
N VAL A 173 5.74 -23.22 9.84
CA VAL A 173 5.89 -22.21 8.80
C VAL A 173 5.98 -20.84 9.46
N VAL A 174 6.96 -20.03 9.03
CA VAL A 174 7.18 -18.68 9.56
C VAL A 174 5.89 -17.87 9.46
N LYS A 175 5.40 -17.36 10.59
CA LYS A 175 4.15 -16.61 10.61
C LYS A 175 4.27 -15.31 9.81
N PHE A 176 3.33 -15.09 8.91
CA PHE A 176 3.22 -13.86 8.14
C PHE A 176 2.36 -12.82 8.87
N PHE A 177 2.89 -11.61 9.07
CA PHE A 177 2.14 -10.52 9.69
C PHE A 177 1.55 -9.54 8.67
N GLY A 178 2.22 -9.33 7.53
CA GLY A 178 1.71 -8.45 6.50
C GLY A 178 2.78 -7.88 5.57
N PHE A 179 2.33 -7.01 4.66
CA PHE A 179 3.16 -6.28 3.71
C PHE A 179 2.95 -4.77 3.89
N ILE A 180 3.98 -3.98 3.56
CA ILE A 180 3.98 -2.53 3.67
C ILE A 180 4.27 -1.93 2.29
N VAL A 181 3.27 -1.24 1.74
CA VAL A 181 3.33 -0.61 0.41
C VAL A 181 2.83 0.84 0.41
N ASP A 182 2.61 1.46 1.57
CA ASP A 182 2.21 2.88 1.69
C ASP A 182 3.24 3.83 1.04
N ARG A 183 4.53 3.53 1.17
CA ARG A 183 5.62 4.20 0.45
C ARG A 183 6.81 3.28 0.24
N ALA A 184 7.80 3.73 -0.52
CA ALA A 184 9.05 2.99 -0.67
C ALA A 184 9.97 3.29 0.53
N PRO A 185 10.83 2.35 0.96
CA PRO A 185 10.98 0.98 0.46
C PRO A 185 9.78 0.08 0.81
N TYR A 186 9.43 -0.87 -0.06
CA TYR A 186 8.35 -1.82 0.21
C TYR A 186 8.87 -3.03 1.00
N LEU A 187 8.07 -3.52 1.96
CA LEU A 187 8.54 -4.46 2.99
C LEU A 187 7.56 -5.63 3.19
N LEU A 188 8.10 -6.79 3.55
CA LEU A 188 7.35 -7.91 4.12
C LEU A 188 7.66 -8.00 5.63
N VAL A 189 6.64 -8.26 6.43
CA VAL A 189 6.73 -8.35 7.90
C VAL A 189 6.35 -9.76 8.32
N MET A 190 7.28 -10.43 8.99
CA MET A 190 7.20 -11.84 9.34
C MET A 190 7.67 -12.06 10.77
N GLU A 191 7.39 -13.24 11.30
CA GLU A 191 7.95 -13.69 12.57
C GLU A 191 9.48 -13.67 12.58
N TYR A 192 10.05 -13.19 13.69
CA TYR A 192 11.47 -13.25 13.92
C TYR A 192 11.83 -14.59 14.57
N CYS A 193 12.32 -15.54 13.78
CA CYS A 193 12.85 -16.79 14.29
C CYS A 193 14.26 -16.56 14.86
N LYS A 194 14.38 -16.49 16.19
CA LYS A 194 15.69 -16.51 16.84
C LYS A 194 16.22 -17.93 16.76
N VAL A 195 17.31 -18.15 16.02
CA VAL A 195 18.06 -19.40 16.14
C VAL A 195 18.55 -19.48 17.58
N ASN A 196 18.06 -20.44 18.35
CA ASN A 196 18.74 -20.88 19.55
C ASN A 196 19.98 -21.64 19.07
N THR A 197 21.10 -20.92 18.91
CA THR A 197 22.41 -21.57 19.01
C THR A 197 22.57 -21.96 20.48
N GLU A 198 21.97 -23.08 20.86
CA GLU A 198 22.47 -23.81 22.01
C GLU A 198 23.93 -24.12 21.72
N LYS A 199 24.78 -23.64 22.62
CA LYS A 199 26.21 -23.86 22.57
C LYS A 199 26.45 -25.36 22.53
N ILE A 200 26.87 -25.87 21.39
CA ILE A 200 27.55 -27.15 21.30
C ILE A 200 28.91 -26.88 21.97
N TYR A 201 28.96 -27.19 23.28
CA TYR A 201 30.19 -27.32 24.04
C TYR A 201 30.80 -28.69 23.78
#